data_AF-A0AAN1MHZ0-F1
#
_entry.id   AF-A0AAN1MHZ0-F1
#
_cell.length_a   1.000
_cell.length_b   1.000
_cell.length_c   1.000
_cell.angle_alpha   90.00
_cell.angle_beta   90.00
_cell.angle_gamma   90.00
#
_symmetry.space_group_name_H-M   'P 1'
#
loop_
_entity.id
_entity.type
_entity.pdbx_description
1 polymer ?
#
loop_
_entity_poly.entity_id
_entity_poly.type
_entity_poly.pdbx_seq_one_letter_code
_entity_poly.pdbx_strand_id
1 'polypeptide(L)'
;MPHRLFRLLTVVWIGSLLTIGYAVAPVLFTSLDRVTAGAVAAQLFRIEGVIGVVCGVLLLALCNVLVRRGGDAYRRLRWLIAGMLVCVLVGYFALQPFMNALRVAAQEAGTDVGHSVYASRFGMLHGVSSVFYLIESLLGIVLVWKLPAGTGIAVERGAGRVAGRTAG
;
A
#
# COMPACT_ATOMS: atom_id res chain seq x y z
N MET A 1 -22.15 -8.13 3.95
CA MET A 1 -21.52 -6.93 3.34
C MET A 1 -20.11 -6.59 3.85
N PRO A 2 -19.78 -6.55 5.17
CA PRO A 2 -18.49 -6.00 5.63
C PRO A 2 -17.26 -6.74 5.10
N HIS A 3 -17.35 -8.06 4.87
CA HIS A 3 -16.27 -8.84 4.27
C HIS A 3 -15.95 -8.46 2.82
N ARG A 4 -16.97 -8.05 2.03
CA ARG A 4 -16.76 -7.63 0.63
C ARG A 4 -16.05 -6.28 0.58
N LEU A 5 -16.48 -5.33 1.41
CA LEU A 5 -15.84 -4.02 1.54
C LEU A 5 -14.39 -4.16 2.03
N PHE A 6 -14.15 -5.00 3.04
CA PHE A 6 -12.80 -5.26 3.54
C PHE A 6 -11.87 -5.76 2.43
N ARG A 7 -12.32 -6.72 1.60
CA ARG A 7 -11.55 -7.21 0.45
C ARG A 7 -11.30 -6.12 -0.59
N LEU A 8 -12.31 -5.32 -0.92
CA LEU A 8 -12.18 -4.24 -1.89
C LEU A 8 -11.12 -3.22 -1.45
N LEU A 9 -11.20 -2.74 -0.20
CA LEU A 9 -10.22 -1.81 0.36
C LEU A 9 -8.81 -2.40 0.38
N THR A 10 -8.69 -3.68 0.70
CA THR A 10 -7.41 -4.38 0.72
C THR A 10 -6.80 -4.46 -0.69
N VAL A 11 -7.60 -4.81 -1.70
CA VAL A 11 -7.14 -4.87 -3.10
C VAL A 11 -6.79 -3.49 -3.64
N VAL A 12 -7.57 -2.46 -3.32
CA VAL A 12 -7.30 -1.07 -3.74
C VAL A 12 -5.96 -0.62 -3.19
N TRP A 13 -5.75 -0.71 -1.87
CA TRP A 13 -4.52 -0.23 -1.24
C TRP A 13 -3.29 -1.03 -1.70
N ILE A 14 -3.33 -2.36 -1.65
CA ILE A 14 -2.14 -3.15 -2.00
C ILE A 14 -1.87 -3.12 -3.50
N GLY A 15 -2.93 -3.10 -4.31
CA GLY A 15 -2.81 -2.97 -5.76
C GLY A 15 -2.18 -1.64 -6.17
N SER A 16 -2.62 -0.52 -5.57
CA SER A 16 -2.04 0.80 -5.86
C SER A 16 -0.60 0.89 -5.37
N LEU A 17 -0.31 0.41 -4.15
CA LEU A 17 1.04 0.31 -3.60
C LEU A 17 1.99 -0.43 -4.56
N LEU A 18 1.66 -1.66 -4.93
CA LEU A 18 2.54 -2.45 -5.81
C LEU A 18 2.70 -1.81 -7.20
N THR A 19 1.62 -1.25 -7.75
CA THR A 19 1.66 -0.62 -9.07
C THR A 19 2.53 0.64 -9.07
N ILE A 20 2.34 1.53 -8.09
CA ILE A 20 3.04 2.81 -8.05
C ILE A 20 4.54 2.59 -7.77
N GLY A 21 4.88 1.78 -6.77
CA GLY A 21 6.27 1.61 -6.34
C GLY A 21 7.12 0.77 -7.28
N TYR A 22 6.55 -0.29 -7.88
CA TYR A 22 7.34 -1.28 -8.64
C TYR A 22 7.13 -1.23 -10.16
N ALA A 23 6.10 -0.55 -10.66
CA ALA A 23 5.88 -0.38 -12.09
C ALA A 23 5.96 1.10 -12.51
N VAL A 24 5.14 1.97 -11.91
CA VAL A 24 5.04 3.36 -12.34
C VAL A 24 6.31 4.14 -12.04
N ALA A 25 6.86 4.05 -10.82
CA ALA A 25 8.07 4.79 -10.47
C ALA A 25 9.27 4.43 -11.37
N PRO A 26 9.62 3.14 -11.62
CA PRO A 26 10.65 2.78 -12.59
C PRO A 26 10.40 3.36 -13.98
N VAL A 27 9.17 3.23 -14.52
CA VAL A 27 8.81 3.74 -15.84
C VAL A 27 8.98 5.26 -15.93
N LEU A 28 8.66 6.01 -14.87
CA LEU A 28 8.87 7.46 -14.84
C LEU A 28 10.36 7.81 -14.92
N PHE A 29 11.22 7.13 -14.15
CA PHE A 29 12.66 7.41 -14.14
C PHE A 29 13.40 6.91 -15.37
N THR A 30 12.84 5.98 -16.14
CA THR A 30 13.39 5.57 -17.44
C THR A 30 12.89 6.43 -18.60
N SER A 31 11.68 6.99 -18.50
CA SER A 31 11.01 7.65 -19.63
C SER A 31 11.09 9.18 -19.61
N LEU A 32 11.42 9.78 -18.46
CA LEU A 32 11.45 11.24 -18.26
C LEU A 32 12.81 11.69 -17.71
N ASP A 33 13.09 12.99 -17.80
CA ASP A 33 14.22 13.58 -17.10
C ASP A 33 14.04 13.45 -15.57
N ARG A 34 15.15 13.40 -14.83
CA ARG A 34 15.15 13.13 -13.38
C ARG A 34 14.34 14.13 -12.57
N VAL A 35 14.30 15.40 -12.99
CA VAL A 35 13.59 16.46 -12.27
C VAL A 35 12.07 16.26 -12.43
N THR A 36 11.60 16.07 -13.66
CA THR A 36 10.19 15.81 -13.97
C THR A 36 9.72 14.48 -13.39
N ALA A 37 10.50 13.40 -13.58
CA ALA A 37 10.20 12.08 -13.04
C ALA A 37 10.00 12.13 -11.52
N GLY A 38 10.92 12.77 -10.80
CA GLY A 38 10.81 12.90 -9.36
C GLY A 38 9.63 13.76 -8.92
N ALA A 39 9.20 14.75 -9.71
CA ALA A 39 8.06 15.61 -9.36
C ALA A 39 6.74 14.84 -9.49
N VAL A 40 6.57 14.10 -10.59
CA VAL A 40 5.41 13.22 -10.79
C VAL A 40 5.39 12.10 -9.76
N ALA A 41 6.54 11.46 -9.49
CA ALA A 41 6.66 10.43 -8.46
C ALA A 41 6.23 10.96 -7.08
N ALA A 42 6.66 12.15 -6.68
CA ALA A 42 6.25 12.75 -5.41
C ALA A 42 4.73 12.96 -5.31
N GLN A 43 4.07 13.34 -6.41
CA GLN A 43 2.61 13.47 -6.46
C GLN A 43 1.91 12.10 -6.33
N LEU A 44 2.41 11.07 -7.02
CA LEU A 44 1.86 9.71 -6.94
C LEU A 44 2.02 9.12 -5.54
N PHE A 45 3.20 9.27 -4.91
CA PHE A 45 3.42 8.81 -3.54
C PHE A 45 2.58 9.58 -2.52
N ARG A 46 2.26 10.86 -2.77
CA ARG A 46 1.28 11.59 -1.95
C ARG A 46 -0.11 10.98 -2.04
N ILE A 47 -0.56 10.69 -3.26
CA ILE A 47 -1.87 10.05 -3.49
C ILE A 47 -1.89 8.69 -2.82
N GLU A 48 -0.84 7.88 -3.00
CA GLU A 48 -0.69 6.57 -2.36
C GLU A 48 -0.71 6.69 -0.82
N GLY A 49 0.02 7.64 -0.25
CA GLY A 49 0.02 7.87 1.20
C GLY A 49 -1.38 8.21 1.74
N VAL A 50 -2.17 9.00 1.01
CA VAL A 50 -3.56 9.30 1.38
C VAL A 50 -4.45 8.05 1.23
N ILE A 51 -4.33 7.31 0.13
CA ILE A 51 -5.07 6.05 -0.09
C ILE A 51 -4.76 5.07 1.05
N GLY A 52 -3.49 4.91 1.42
CA GLY A 52 -3.04 4.02 2.49
C GLY A 52 -3.59 4.42 3.86
N VAL A 53 -3.59 5.71 4.20
CA VAL A 53 -4.20 6.18 5.45
C VAL A 53 -5.70 5.93 5.48
N VAL A 54 -6.43 6.30 4.42
CA VAL A 54 -7.88 6.11 4.33
C VAL A 54 -8.24 4.63 4.41
N CYS A 55 -7.59 3.79 3.59
CA CYS A 55 -7.82 2.35 3.59
C CYS A 55 -7.44 1.72 4.94
N GLY A 56 -6.31 2.10 5.52
CA GLY A 56 -5.85 1.60 6.82
C GLY A 56 -6.82 1.90 7.95
N VAL A 57 -7.30 3.14 8.06
CA VAL A 57 -8.28 3.53 9.09
C VAL A 57 -9.60 2.77 8.90
N LEU A 58 -10.12 2.69 7.67
CA LEU A 58 -11.36 1.97 7.39
C LEU A 58 -11.23 0.46 7.65
N LEU A 59 -10.10 -0.16 7.29
CA LEU A 59 -9.83 -1.57 7.54
C LEU A 59 -9.70 -1.87 9.04
N LEU A 60 -9.04 -0.99 9.81
CA LEU A 60 -8.97 -1.12 11.28
C LEU A 60 -10.35 -1.01 11.93
N ALA A 61 -11.18 -0.06 11.48
CA ALA A 61 -12.56 0.09 11.94
C ALA A 61 -13.39 -1.19 11.66
N LEU A 62 -13.30 -1.71 10.43
CA LEU A 62 -13.97 -2.96 10.04
C LEU A 62 -13.45 -4.16 10.83
N CYS A 63 -12.13 -4.27 11.06
CA CYS A 63 -11.55 -5.30 11.92
C CYS A 63 -12.13 -5.24 13.34
N ASN A 64 -12.25 -4.05 13.93
CA ASN A 64 -12.83 -3.90 15.27
C ASN A 64 -14.29 -4.36 15.32
N VAL A 65 -15.10 -4.05 14.30
CA VAL A 65 -16.48 -4.51 14.18
C VAL A 65 -16.55 -6.04 14.03
N LEU A 66 -15.71 -6.63 13.18
CA LEU A 66 -15.70 -8.06 12.92
C LEU A 66 -15.21 -8.90 14.11
N VAL A 67 -14.23 -8.39 14.87
CA VAL A 67 -13.79 -9.07 16.09
C VAL A 67 -14.86 -9.02 17.18
N ARG A 68 -15.58 -7.90 17.34
CA ARG A 68 -16.71 -7.83 18.29
C ARG A 68 -17.84 -8.82 17.95
N ARG A 69 -17.91 -9.29 16.70
CA ARG A 69 -18.86 -10.31 16.22
C ARG A 69 -18.33 -11.75 16.34
N GLY A 70 -17.22 -11.98 17.04
CA GLY A 70 -16.64 -13.30 17.28
C GLY A 70 -15.63 -13.79 16.22
N GLY A 71 -15.16 -12.91 15.34
CA GLY A 71 -14.19 -13.26 14.30
C GLY A 71 -12.73 -13.21 14.77
N ASP A 72 -12.25 -14.21 15.50
CA ASP A 72 -10.87 -14.23 16.05
C ASP A 72 -9.77 -14.12 15.01
N ALA A 73 -10.01 -14.61 13.79
CA ALA A 73 -9.08 -14.46 12.67
C ALA A 73 -8.75 -12.98 12.39
N TYR A 74 -9.70 -12.06 12.58
CA TYR A 74 -9.51 -10.62 12.33
C TYR A 74 -8.65 -9.92 13.38
N ARG A 75 -8.38 -10.56 14.53
CA ARG A 75 -7.50 -10.01 15.57
C ARG A 75 -6.04 -9.96 15.11
N ARG A 76 -5.58 -10.99 14.39
CA ARG A 76 -4.24 -11.02 13.79
C ARG A 76 -4.12 -10.04 12.62
N LEU A 77 -5.14 -9.98 11.75
CA LEU A 77 -5.18 -9.06 10.62
C LEU A 77 -5.12 -7.59 11.08
N ARG A 78 -5.76 -7.26 12.21
CA ARG A 78 -5.72 -5.91 12.79
C ARG A 78 -4.28 -5.42 13.05
N TRP A 79 -3.42 -6.28 13.58
CA TRP A 79 -2.03 -5.93 13.87
C TRP A 79 -1.19 -5.78 12.60
N LEU A 80 -1.45 -6.60 11.58
CA LEU A 80 -0.82 -6.44 10.25
C LEU A 80 -1.20 -5.08 9.63
N ILE A 81 -2.50 -4.75 9.61
CA ILE A 81 -3.00 -3.48 9.08
C ILE A 81 -2.44 -2.30 9.87
N ALA A 82 -2.35 -2.40 11.20
CA ALA A 82 -1.75 -1.36 12.03
C ALA A 82 -0.26 -1.17 11.68
N GLY A 83 0.49 -2.25 11.48
CA GLY A 83 1.88 -2.20 11.04
C GLY A 83 2.03 -1.53 9.67
N MET A 84 1.17 -1.87 8.71
CA MET A 84 1.14 -1.23 7.39
C MET A 84 0.85 0.28 7.52
N LEU A 85 -0.15 0.66 8.31
CA LEU A 85 -0.49 2.06 8.53
C LEU A 85 0.67 2.84 9.15
N VAL A 86 1.38 2.26 10.11
CA VAL A 86 2.60 2.86 10.68
C VAL A 86 3.68 3.04 9.60
N CYS A 87 3.85 2.07 8.70
CA CYS A 87 4.78 2.21 7.58
C CYS A 87 4.42 3.38 6.67
N VAL A 88 3.15 3.60 6.35
CA VAL A 88 2.70 4.78 5.57
C VAL A 88 3.01 6.08 6.31
N LEU A 89 2.65 6.15 7.60
CA LEU A 89 2.82 7.35 8.40
C LEU A 89 4.30 7.74 8.55
N VAL A 90 5.17 6.77 8.79
CA VAL A 90 6.60 7.03 8.93
C VAL A 90 7.25 7.20 7.56
N GLY A 91 7.04 6.26 6.65
CA GLY A 91 7.67 6.21 5.33
C GLY A 91 7.33 7.41 4.45
N TYR A 92 6.08 7.89 4.49
CA TYR A 92 5.66 9.07 3.75
C TYR A 92 5.56 10.31 4.66
N PHE A 93 4.64 10.36 5.62
CA PHE A 93 4.33 11.61 6.32
C PHE A 93 5.48 12.14 7.20
N ALA A 94 6.29 11.26 7.79
CA ALA A 94 7.45 11.68 8.58
C ALA A 94 8.67 11.99 7.70
N LEU A 95 9.00 11.15 6.71
CA LEU A 95 10.24 11.29 5.94
C LEU A 95 10.13 12.22 4.71
N GLN A 96 8.96 12.28 4.06
CA GLN A 96 8.76 13.08 2.85
C GLN A 96 9.05 14.58 3.03
N PRO A 97 8.67 15.25 4.14
CA PRO A 97 8.97 16.66 4.33
C PRO A 97 10.48 16.97 4.30
N PHE A 98 11.30 16.08 4.88
CA PHE A 98 12.75 16.24 4.89
C PHE A 98 13.35 16.05 3.49
N MET A 99 12.90 15.03 2.75
CA MET A 99 13.34 14.84 1.36
C MET A 99 12.96 16.02 0.47
N ASN A 100 11.75 16.58 0.66
CA ASN A 100 11.29 17.73 -0.09
C ASN A 100 12.10 18.99 0.23
N ALA A 101 12.44 19.22 1.51
CA ALA A 101 13.28 20.35 1.91
C ALA A 101 14.66 20.31 1.23
N LEU A 102 15.30 19.14 1.16
CA LEU A 102 16.58 18.99 0.45
C LEU A 102 16.44 19.22 -1.06
N ARG A 103 15.32 18.79 -1.65
CA ARG A 103 15.04 19.01 -3.06
C ARG A 103 14.87 20.49 -3.40
N VAL A 104 14.09 21.21 -2.60
CA VAL A 104 13.87 22.65 -2.76
C VAL A 104 15.18 23.41 -2.61
N ALA A 105 15.98 23.09 -1.59
CA ALA A 105 17.29 23.71 -1.39
C ALA A 105 18.27 23.47 -2.57
N ALA A 106 18.23 22.29 -3.18
CA ALA A 106 19.01 22.02 -4.40
C ALA A 106 18.53 22.85 -5.59
N GLN A 107 17.21 22.94 -5.78
CA GLN A 107 16.60 23.72 -6.87
C GLN A 107 16.89 25.22 -6.75
N GLU A 108 16.84 25.77 -5.53
CA GLU A 108 17.22 27.17 -5.25
C GLU A 108 18.68 27.45 -5.57
N ALA A 109 19.56 26.45 -5.43
CA ALA A 109 20.96 26.51 -5.84
C ALA A 109 21.17 26.29 -7.36
N GLY A 110 20.09 26.18 -8.15
CA GLY A 110 20.15 26.03 -9.60
C GLY A 110 20.57 24.64 -10.09
N THR A 111 20.50 23.62 -9.23
CA THR A 111 20.89 22.24 -9.55
C THR A 111 19.82 21.24 -9.11
N ASP A 112 19.96 19.97 -9.51
CA ASP A 112 19.11 18.90 -8.99
C ASP A 112 19.74 18.26 -7.74
N VAL A 113 18.89 17.58 -6.95
CA VAL A 113 19.34 17.01 -5.67
C VAL A 113 20.47 15.98 -5.86
N GLY A 114 20.53 15.31 -7.02
CA GLY A 114 21.51 14.26 -7.32
C GLY A 114 22.93 14.80 -7.59
N HIS A 115 23.05 16.02 -8.12
CA HIS A 115 24.33 16.70 -8.36
C HIS A 115 24.67 17.74 -7.28
N SER A 116 23.79 17.92 -6.29
CA SER A 116 23.98 18.84 -5.18
C SER A 116 24.77 18.21 -4.02
N VAL A 117 25.24 19.07 -3.09
CA VAL A 117 25.81 18.64 -1.80
C VAL A 117 24.83 17.85 -0.93
N TYR A 118 23.53 17.87 -1.25
CA TYR A 118 22.47 17.19 -0.51
C TYR A 118 22.23 15.75 -1.00
N ALA A 119 22.90 15.30 -2.07
CA ALA A 119 22.67 14.01 -2.70
C ALA A 119 22.77 12.83 -1.73
N SER A 120 23.78 12.83 -0.86
CA SER A 120 24.01 11.76 0.12
C SER A 120 22.91 11.68 1.18
N ARG A 121 22.50 12.82 1.74
CA ARG A 121 21.41 12.90 2.73
C ARG A 121 20.08 12.53 2.10
N PHE A 122 19.81 13.00 0.89
CA PHE A 122 18.62 12.63 0.14
C PHE A 122 18.59 11.11 -0.13
N GLY A 123 19.71 10.54 -0.59
CA GLY A 123 19.84 9.10 -0.83
C GLY A 123 19.60 8.26 0.44
N MET A 124 20.11 8.70 1.59
CA MET A 124 19.87 8.05 2.88
C MET A 124 18.38 8.08 3.26
N LEU A 125 17.75 9.26 3.23
CA LEU A 125 16.33 9.40 3.54
C LEU A 125 15.45 8.60 2.57
N HIS A 126 15.78 8.64 1.28
CA HIS A 126 15.11 7.85 0.26
C HIS A 126 15.24 6.36 0.55
N GLY A 127 16.45 5.86 0.84
CA GLY A 127 16.67 4.45 1.20
C GLY A 127 15.89 4.02 2.43
N VAL A 128 15.84 4.83 3.49
CA VAL A 128 15.02 4.54 4.68
C VAL A 128 13.53 4.48 4.30
N SER A 129 13.03 5.44 3.51
CA SER A 129 11.65 5.42 3.04
C SER A 129 11.35 4.19 2.17
N SER A 130 12.29 3.75 1.33
CA SER A 130 12.17 2.54 0.51
C SER A 130 12.08 1.27 1.35
N VAL A 131 12.77 1.19 2.49
CA VAL A 131 12.66 0.07 3.42
C VAL A 131 11.26 0.01 4.04
N PHE A 132 10.71 1.15 4.49
CA PHE A 132 9.33 1.20 4.97
C PHE A 132 8.34 0.76 3.89
N TYR A 133 8.53 1.25 2.67
CA TYR A 133 7.69 0.88 1.52
C TYR A 133 7.77 -0.63 1.20
N LEU A 134 8.97 -1.21 1.25
CA LEU A 134 9.19 -2.64 1.04
C LEU A 134 8.50 -3.46 2.13
N ILE A 135 8.70 -3.09 3.41
CA ILE A 135 8.04 -3.77 4.54
C ILE A 135 6.52 -3.69 4.39
N GLU A 136 5.97 -2.51 4.08
CA GLU A 136 4.54 -2.34 3.83
C GLU A 136 4.05 -3.24 2.69
N SER A 137 4.81 -3.32 1.59
CA SER A 137 4.49 -4.19 0.44
C SER A 137 4.42 -5.66 0.84
N LEU A 138 5.40 -6.13 1.61
CA LEU A 138 5.44 -7.51 2.11
C LEU A 138 4.28 -7.79 3.07
N LEU A 139 3.98 -6.87 3.99
CA LEU A 139 2.84 -6.98 4.90
C LEU A 139 1.51 -6.99 4.13
N GLY A 140 1.39 -6.20 3.07
CA GLY A 140 0.25 -6.19 2.16
C GLY A 140 0.06 -7.55 1.48
N ILE A 141 1.12 -8.11 0.88
CA ILE A 141 1.06 -9.44 0.28
C ILE A 141 0.63 -10.50 1.29
N VAL A 142 1.17 -10.45 2.52
CA VAL A 142 0.76 -11.35 3.62
C VAL A 142 -0.72 -11.14 3.99
N LEU A 143 -1.20 -9.90 4.02
CA LEU A 143 -2.61 -9.60 4.29
C LEU A 143 -3.53 -10.20 3.22
N VAL A 144 -3.17 -10.09 1.94
CA VAL A 144 -3.88 -10.72 0.81
C VAL A 144 -3.86 -12.23 0.92
N TRP A 145 -2.74 -12.82 1.31
CA TRP A 145 -2.62 -14.27 1.50
C TRP A 145 -3.46 -14.79 2.67
N LYS A 146 -3.61 -13.99 3.73
CA LYS A 146 -4.36 -14.36 4.95
C LYS A 146 -5.84 -14.00 4.88
N LEU A 147 -6.29 -13.33 3.83
CA LEU A 147 -7.70 -12.99 3.63
C LEU A 147 -8.54 -14.27 3.51
N PRO A 148 -9.58 -14.45 4.34
CA PRO A 148 -10.47 -15.60 4.21
C PRO A 148 -11.11 -15.59 2.81
N ALA A 149 -10.88 -16.66 2.04
CA ALA A 149 -11.52 -16.83 0.75
C ALA A 149 -13.03 -16.88 0.96
N GLY A 150 -13.71 -15.79 0.59
CA GLY A 150 -15.17 -15.74 0.58
C GLY A 150 -15.69 -16.89 -0.28
N THR A 151 -16.63 -17.64 0.27
CA THR A 151 -17.20 -18.93 -0.16
C THR A 151 -17.73 -18.95 -1.59
N GLY A 152 -16.89 -18.74 -2.60
CA GLY A 152 -17.24 -18.89 -4.02
C GLY A 152 -17.35 -20.35 -4.44
N ILE A 153 -16.67 -21.25 -3.72
CA ILE A 153 -16.63 -22.69 -4.01
C ILE A 153 -17.91 -23.41 -3.52
N ALA A 154 -18.70 -22.80 -2.62
CA ALA A 154 -19.94 -23.41 -2.14
C ALA A 154 -21.08 -23.34 -3.17
N VAL A 155 -21.07 -22.34 -4.07
CA VAL A 155 -22.08 -22.23 -5.14
C VAL A 155 -21.89 -23.34 -6.18
N GLU A 156 -20.64 -23.65 -6.56
CA GLU A 156 -20.35 -24.77 -7.47
C GLU A 156 -20.65 -26.14 -6.83
N ARG A 157 -20.33 -26.32 -5.53
CA ARG A 157 -20.62 -27.58 -4.82
C ARG A 157 -22.11 -27.81 -4.57
N GLY A 158 -22.90 -26.74 -4.45
CA GLY A 158 -24.36 -26.82 -4.36
C GLY A 158 -25.00 -27.18 -5.72
N ALA A 159 -24.54 -26.56 -6.80
CA ALA A 159 -25.02 -26.84 -8.15
C ALA A 159 -24.70 -28.26 -8.61
N GLY A 160 -23.50 -28.78 -8.33
CA GLY A 160 -23.11 -30.15 -8.67
C GLY A 160 -23.90 -31.24 -7.91
N ARG A 161 -24.32 -30.97 -6.67
CA ARG A 161 -25.13 -31.91 -5.87
C ARG A 161 -26.60 -31.97 -6.26
N VAL A 162 -27.16 -30.87 -6.77
CA VAL A 162 -28.55 -30.85 -7.27
C VAL A 162 -28.64 -31.56 -8.62
N ALA A 163 -27.68 -31.35 -9.51
CA ALA A 163 -27.63 -32.01 -10.82
C ALA A 163 -27.48 -33.55 -10.72
N GLY A 164 -26.73 -34.05 -9.72
CA GLY A 164 -26.57 -35.49 -9.50
C GLY A 164 -27.78 -36.19 -8.86
N ARG A 165 -28.77 -35.43 -8.35
CA ARG A 165 -29.94 -35.98 -7.64
C ARG A 165 -31.21 -36.02 -8.49
N THR A 166 -31.18 -35.36 -9.65
CA THR A 166 -32.27 -35.38 -10.65
C THR A 166 -32.04 -36.39 -11.78
N ALA A 167 -30.91 -37.11 -11.76
CA ALA A 167 -30.49 -38.06 -12.80
C ALA A 167 -30.45 -39.52 -12.32
N GLY A 168 -31.09 -39.84 -11.19
CA GLY A 168 -31.15 -41.19 -10.60
C GLY A 168 -32.55 -41.57 -10.17
#